data_AF-A0A7S3CGZ8-F1
#
_entry.id   AF-A0A7S3CGZ8-F1
#
_cell.length_a   1.000
_cell.length_b   1.000
_cell.length_c   1.000
_cell.angle_alpha   90.00
_cell.angle_beta   90.00
_cell.angle_gamma   90.00
#
_symmetry.space_group_name_H-M   'P 1'
#
loop_
_entity.id
_entity.type
_entity.pdbx_description
1 polymer ?
#
loop_
_entity_poly.entity_id
_entity_poly.type
_entity_poly.pdbx_seq_one_letter_code
_entity_poly.pdbx_strand_id
1 'polypeptide(L)'
;VILDYVVQVCQDSQVVSSDPTESFLMRGNLVESWCEEVALALRREFHTLVETVDPRSQEFLSKGLWLETVLRNLEVVFEVLAAGGADRAASAALLDSLSQVTLALESCRTCNWYLCSEDLGGLQPKPSSSGVGREHAPFFVGDLLADLGLPKDAYPFVSFVDAVKKIFLAGRDRGAASATKGLRAERRAFLYYLFDIGCGEASVQNFAVQFNLASSECAAVRAYCLLDRRDGSSVDEACLILPSVANHINHTKVVQELIALGRSQNALDIIRSRLDNGSFPTLAEAMLSLECKGLYEGFLHCRDLFEAAGDDAASSRIAEQCTRAWCERHQGGKVNQLPFGEREEACLPKSGRALYLAMRRRYKEAEAALKDAPEEDSSVLRKLLETAAAVLPAETS
;
A
#
# COMPACT_ATOMS: atom_id res chain seq x y z
N VAL A 1 7.20 -1.69 42.25
CA VAL A 1 7.63 -0.44 42.92
C VAL A 1 7.08 0.81 42.25
N ILE A 2 7.57 1.28 41.09
CA ILE A 2 7.00 2.49 40.44
C ILE A 2 5.58 2.24 39.92
N LEU A 3 5.31 1.09 39.32
CA LEU A 3 3.96 0.67 38.91
C LEU A 3 2.99 0.51 40.09
N ASP A 4 3.44 -0.04 41.22
CA ASP A 4 2.63 -0.12 42.45
C ASP A 4 2.32 1.26 43.01
N TYR A 5 3.29 2.18 42.96
CA TYR A 5 3.12 3.56 43.40
C TYR A 5 2.10 4.29 42.51
N VAL A 6 2.22 4.21 41.19
CA VAL A 6 1.26 4.87 40.28
C VAL A 6 -0.15 4.28 40.43
N VAL A 7 -0.30 2.96 40.57
CA VAL A 7 -1.61 2.31 40.75
C VAL A 7 -2.25 2.62 42.11
N GLN A 8 -1.47 2.70 43.19
CA GLN A 8 -1.98 3.08 44.51
C GLN A 8 -2.33 4.58 44.62
N VAL A 9 -1.57 5.44 43.93
CA VAL A 9 -1.67 6.90 44.05
C VAL A 9 -2.73 7.47 43.10
N CYS A 10 -2.87 6.93 41.88
CA CYS A 10 -3.86 7.41 40.90
C CYS A 10 -5.30 6.91 41.17
N GLN A 11 -5.52 6.07 42.20
CA GLN A 11 -6.84 5.56 42.58
C GLN A 11 -7.58 6.41 43.64
N ASP A 12 -7.13 7.64 43.94
CA ASP A 12 -7.83 8.52 44.87
C ASP A 12 -8.52 9.71 44.16
N SER A 13 -9.85 9.76 44.28
CA SER A 13 -10.73 10.78 43.66
C SER A 13 -10.50 12.22 44.15
N GLN A 14 -9.62 12.43 45.13
CA GLN A 14 -9.33 13.73 45.73
C GLN A 14 -7.92 14.26 45.47
N VAL A 15 -6.97 13.45 44.96
CA VAL A 15 -5.57 13.88 44.71
C VAL A 15 -4.94 14.59 45.92
N VAL A 16 -5.07 14.04 47.13
CA VAL A 16 -4.39 14.59 48.31
C VAL A 16 -3.73 13.48 49.11
N SER A 17 -2.42 13.29 48.89
CA SER A 17 -1.58 12.67 49.92
C SER A 17 -1.28 13.68 51.03
N SER A 18 -1.07 13.17 52.25
CA SER A 18 -0.65 13.94 53.43
C SER A 18 0.87 14.13 53.52
N ASP A 19 1.66 13.46 52.67
CA ASP A 19 3.09 13.70 52.52
C ASP A 19 3.33 14.74 51.42
N PRO A 20 3.89 15.93 51.71
CA PRO A 20 4.11 16.98 50.72
C PRO A 20 5.04 16.57 49.56
N THR A 21 5.88 15.56 49.74
CA THR A 21 6.72 14.97 48.68
C THR A 21 5.89 14.10 47.74
N GLU A 22 4.94 13.36 48.31
CA GLU A 22 3.96 12.54 47.60
C GLU A 22 2.89 13.42 46.94
N SER A 23 2.43 14.50 47.60
CA SER A 23 1.57 15.55 47.02
C SER A 23 2.26 16.35 45.90
N PHE A 24 3.60 16.44 45.93
CA PHE A 24 4.41 17.06 44.88
C PHE A 24 4.53 16.16 43.65
N LEU A 25 4.68 14.85 43.86
CA LEU A 25 4.60 13.81 42.81
C LEU A 25 3.17 13.57 42.30
N MET A 26 2.14 13.90 43.09
CA MET A 26 0.71 13.83 42.74
C MET A 26 0.26 14.88 41.73
N ARG A 27 1.09 15.89 41.42
CA ARG A 27 0.78 16.76 40.28
C ARG A 27 1.13 16.01 39.01
N GLY A 28 0.13 15.46 38.33
CA GLY A 28 0.29 14.71 37.07
C GLY A 28 1.20 15.42 36.06
N ASN A 29 1.12 16.75 35.97
CA ASN A 29 1.96 17.56 35.08
C ASN A 29 3.47 17.50 35.38
N LEU A 30 3.89 17.23 36.62
CA LEU A 30 5.31 17.13 36.98
C LEU A 30 5.87 15.74 36.65
N VAL A 31 5.06 14.70 36.85
CA VAL A 31 5.39 13.34 36.41
C VAL A 31 5.44 13.27 34.88
N GLU A 32 4.47 13.91 34.21
CA GLU A 32 4.46 14.10 32.76
C GLU A 32 5.74 14.78 32.26
N SER A 33 6.08 15.94 32.82
CA SER A 33 7.28 16.69 32.45
C SER A 33 8.57 15.89 32.73
N TRP A 34 8.63 15.15 33.84
CA TRP A 34 9.78 14.30 34.14
C TRP A 34 9.89 13.13 33.15
N CYS A 35 8.78 12.46 32.85
CA CYS A 35 8.75 11.37 31.88
C CYS A 35 9.14 11.87 30.47
N GLU A 36 8.75 13.09 30.09
CA GLU A 36 9.18 13.75 28.86
C GLU A 36 10.69 14.00 28.82
N GLU A 37 11.24 14.59 29.88
CA GLU A 37 12.69 14.84 29.98
C GLU A 37 13.49 13.54 29.94
N VAL A 38 13.02 12.50 30.63
CA VAL A 38 13.64 11.16 30.62
C VAL A 38 13.55 10.54 29.23
N ALA A 39 12.39 10.60 28.56
CA ALA A 39 12.23 10.10 27.19
C ALA A 39 13.20 10.78 26.22
N LEU A 40 13.34 12.11 26.31
CA LEU A 40 14.27 12.89 25.51
C LEU A 40 15.73 12.54 25.81
N ALA A 41 16.09 12.35 27.08
CA ALA A 41 17.42 11.95 27.49
C ALA A 41 17.77 10.56 26.94
N LEU A 42 16.88 9.57 27.11
CA LEU A 42 17.08 8.21 26.61
C LEU A 42 17.19 8.16 25.09
N ARG A 43 16.39 8.95 24.34
CA ARG A 43 16.54 9.09 22.90
C ARG A 43 17.90 9.64 22.50
N ARG A 44 18.40 10.66 23.19
CA ARG A 44 19.74 11.23 22.92
C ARG A 44 20.83 10.22 23.23
N GLU A 45 20.70 9.48 24.32
CA GLU A 45 21.64 8.41 24.66
C GLU A 45 21.65 7.30 23.61
N PHE A 46 20.47 6.89 23.14
CA PHE A 46 20.35 5.90 22.07
C PHE A 46 20.99 6.38 20.76
N HIS A 47 20.72 7.62 20.37
CA HIS A 47 21.35 8.23 19.19
C HIS A 47 22.87 8.26 19.32
N THR A 48 23.37 8.69 20.49
CA THR A 48 24.81 8.71 20.78
C THR A 48 25.40 7.32 20.69
N LEU A 49 24.74 6.30 21.26
CA LEU A 49 25.16 4.91 21.20
C LEU A 49 25.30 4.42 19.75
N VAL A 50 24.32 4.73 18.89
CA VAL A 50 24.32 4.39 17.45
C VAL A 50 25.37 5.17 16.65
N GLU A 51 25.79 6.34 17.11
CA GLU A 51 26.80 7.16 16.44
C GLU A 51 28.23 6.84 16.84
N THR A 52 28.48 6.56 18.13
CA THR A 52 29.85 6.55 18.68
C THR A 52 30.36 5.16 19.02
N VAL A 53 29.48 4.21 19.28
CA VAL A 53 29.87 2.87 19.75
C VAL A 53 29.74 1.88 18.60
N ASP A 54 30.75 1.01 18.45
CA ASP A 54 30.69 -0.09 17.47
C ASP A 54 29.46 -0.96 17.76
N PRO A 55 28.52 -1.10 16.81
CA PRO A 55 27.30 -1.88 17.02
C PRO A 55 27.54 -3.35 17.36
N ARG A 56 28.72 -3.91 17.05
CA ARG A 56 29.10 -5.28 17.41
C ARG A 56 29.77 -5.40 18.78
N SER A 57 30.02 -4.28 19.46
CA SER A 57 30.65 -4.30 20.77
C SER A 57 29.69 -4.79 21.86
N GLN A 58 30.25 -5.43 22.88
CA GLN A 58 29.48 -5.82 24.07
C GLN A 58 28.90 -4.61 24.81
N GLU A 59 29.56 -3.45 24.72
CA GLU A 59 29.05 -2.18 25.26
C GLU A 59 27.75 -1.78 24.58
N PHE A 60 27.70 -1.86 23.24
CA PHE A 60 26.48 -1.57 22.49
C PHE A 60 25.36 -2.51 22.88
N LEU A 61 25.61 -3.83 22.90
CA LEU A 61 24.59 -4.83 23.21
C LEU A 61 24.01 -4.64 24.62
N SER A 62 24.88 -4.47 25.62
CA SER A 62 24.45 -4.29 27.01
C SER A 62 23.69 -2.98 27.22
N LYS A 63 24.17 -1.85 26.67
CA LYS A 63 23.51 -0.55 26.79
C LYS A 63 22.23 -0.47 25.96
N GLY A 64 22.20 -1.08 24.77
CA GLY A 64 21.02 -1.17 23.91
C GLY A 64 19.88 -1.96 24.55
N LEU A 65 20.18 -3.11 25.17
CA LEU A 65 19.20 -3.90 25.93
C LEU A 65 18.68 -3.16 27.17
N TRP A 66 19.56 -2.42 27.85
CA TRP A 66 19.17 -1.58 28.97
C TRP A 66 18.23 -0.45 28.52
N LEU A 67 18.58 0.28 27.46
CA LEU A 67 17.74 1.35 26.89
C LEU A 67 16.36 0.83 26.47
N GLU A 68 16.30 -0.32 25.79
CA GLU A 68 15.04 -0.97 25.42
C GLU A 68 14.17 -1.28 26.65
N THR A 69 14.79 -1.82 27.70
CA THR A 69 14.08 -2.17 28.95
C THR A 69 13.51 -0.93 29.63
N VAL A 70 14.30 0.15 29.72
CA VAL A 70 13.87 1.41 30.35
C VAL A 70 12.77 2.08 29.53
N LEU A 71 12.90 2.15 28.20
CA LEU A 71 11.89 2.72 27.32
C LEU A 71 10.57 1.95 27.38
N ARG A 72 10.62 0.61 27.45
CA ARG A 72 9.41 -0.22 27.64
C ARG A 72 8.73 0.06 28.97
N ASN A 73 9.51 0.19 30.05
CA ASN A 73 8.93 0.52 31.36
C ASN A 73 8.29 1.92 31.34
N LEU A 74 8.91 2.87 30.63
CA LEU A 74 8.38 4.23 30.47
C LEU A 74 7.09 4.25 29.64
N GLU A 75 7.00 3.44 28.58
CA GLU A 75 5.78 3.26 27.79
C GLU A 75 4.60 2.80 28.67
N VAL A 76 4.81 1.78 29.51
CA VAL A 76 3.79 1.30 30.45
C VAL A 76 3.37 2.39 31.45
N VAL A 77 4.32 3.20 31.93
CA VAL A 77 4.00 4.33 32.82
C VAL A 77 3.11 5.36 32.10
N PHE A 78 3.45 5.70 30.86
CA PHE A 78 2.63 6.61 30.04
C PHE A 78 1.23 6.06 29.74
N GLU A 79 1.09 4.76 29.47
CA GLU A 79 -0.22 4.13 29.29
C GLU A 79 -1.10 4.24 30.53
N VAL A 80 -0.53 4.00 31.72
CA VAL A 80 -1.25 4.11 33.00
C VAL A 80 -1.65 5.57 33.28
N LEU A 81 -0.75 6.52 33.03
CA LEU A 81 -1.04 7.95 33.18
C LEU A 81 -2.13 8.42 32.20
N ALA A 82 -2.10 7.94 30.95
CA ALA A 82 -3.11 8.25 29.94
C ALA A 82 -4.49 7.68 30.30
N ALA A 83 -4.55 6.52 30.96
CA ALA A 83 -5.81 5.91 31.40
C ALA A 83 -6.45 6.59 32.63
N GLY A 84 -5.65 7.30 33.45
CA GLY A 84 -6.08 7.92 34.71
C GLY A 84 -6.56 9.39 34.62
N GLY A 85 -6.44 10.04 33.45
CA GLY A 85 -6.67 11.48 33.33
C GLY A 85 -8.13 11.92 33.13
N ALA A 86 -8.66 12.73 34.06
CA ALA A 86 -9.96 13.41 33.92
C ALA A 86 -9.90 14.72 33.10
N ASP A 87 -8.69 15.20 32.74
CA ASP A 87 -8.48 16.49 32.05
C ASP A 87 -8.00 16.29 30.60
N ARG A 88 -8.79 16.81 29.63
CA ARG A 88 -8.63 16.50 28.19
C ARG A 88 -7.41 17.16 27.53
N ALA A 89 -6.87 18.24 28.10
CA ALA A 89 -5.72 18.95 27.53
C ALA A 89 -4.37 18.32 27.91
N ALA A 90 -4.18 17.92 29.17
CA ALA A 90 -3.01 17.15 29.61
C ALA A 90 -2.93 15.78 28.90
N SER A 91 -4.09 15.18 28.62
CA SER A 91 -4.19 13.94 27.84
C SER A 91 -3.57 14.04 26.43
N ALA A 92 -3.61 15.19 25.77
CA ALA A 92 -3.04 15.34 24.42
C ALA A 92 -1.50 15.39 24.43
N ALA A 93 -0.88 16.08 25.40
CA ALA A 93 0.58 16.12 25.57
C ALA A 93 1.11 14.75 25.99
N LEU A 94 0.41 14.08 26.93
CA LEU A 94 0.69 12.70 27.32
C LEU A 94 0.68 11.72 26.14
N LEU A 95 -0.31 11.84 25.26
CA LEU A 95 -0.42 10.99 24.08
C LEU A 95 0.71 11.26 23.06
N ASP A 96 1.15 12.52 22.92
CA ASP A 96 2.32 12.86 22.10
C ASP A 96 3.59 12.25 22.71
N SER A 97 3.80 12.41 24.01
CA SER A 97 4.96 11.87 24.73
C SER A 97 5.00 10.34 24.73
N LEU A 98 3.85 9.67 24.91
CA LEU A 98 3.71 8.23 24.71
C LEU A 98 4.12 7.82 23.29
N SER A 99 3.62 8.53 22.27
CA SER A 99 3.95 8.23 20.87
C SER A 99 5.45 8.36 20.57
N GLN A 100 6.12 9.34 21.19
CA GLN A 100 7.56 9.54 21.06
C GLN A 100 8.36 8.43 21.75
N VAL A 101 7.91 7.94 22.91
CA VAL A 101 8.53 6.81 23.62
C VAL A 101 8.36 5.52 22.84
N THR A 102 7.16 5.23 22.33
CA THR A 102 6.90 4.06 21.49
C THR A 102 7.80 4.09 20.24
N LEU A 103 7.95 5.25 19.59
CA LEU A 103 8.85 5.39 18.45
C LEU A 103 10.32 5.09 18.81
N ALA A 104 10.79 5.62 19.94
CA ALA A 104 12.14 5.39 20.42
C ALA A 104 12.40 3.92 20.79
N LEU A 105 11.42 3.29 21.45
CA LEU A 105 11.47 1.88 21.83
C LEU A 105 11.57 0.98 20.59
N GLU A 106 10.72 1.23 19.59
CA GLU A 106 10.69 0.45 18.35
C GLU A 106 11.97 0.64 17.52
N SER A 107 12.51 1.86 17.50
CA SER A 107 13.82 2.13 16.89
C SER A 107 14.93 1.36 17.60
N CYS A 108 14.91 1.34 18.94
CA CYS A 108 15.85 0.58 19.76
C CYS A 108 15.75 -0.93 19.52
N ARG A 109 14.52 -1.47 19.51
CA ARG A 109 14.24 -2.87 19.20
C ARG A 109 14.75 -3.27 17.82
N THR A 110 14.53 -2.43 16.82
CA THR A 110 14.99 -2.72 15.44
C THR A 110 16.50 -2.77 15.35
N CYS A 111 17.19 -1.85 16.04
CA CYS A 111 18.65 -1.86 16.11
C CYS A 111 19.17 -3.08 16.86
N ASN A 112 18.60 -3.38 18.04
CA ASN A 112 19.00 -4.53 18.84
C ASN A 112 18.77 -5.85 18.08
N TRP A 113 17.62 -6.01 17.41
CA TRP A 113 17.30 -7.18 16.60
C TRP A 113 18.35 -7.43 15.53
N TYR A 114 18.71 -6.39 14.77
CA TYR A 114 19.70 -6.55 13.72
C TYR A 114 21.06 -6.98 14.27
N LEU A 115 21.50 -6.35 15.34
CA LEU A 115 22.85 -6.56 15.88
C LEU A 115 22.99 -7.93 16.54
N CYS A 116 21.88 -8.51 16.99
CA CYS A 116 21.79 -9.87 17.49
C CYS A 116 21.56 -10.91 16.37
N SER A 117 21.29 -10.49 15.13
CA SER A 117 21.04 -11.41 14.02
C SER A 117 22.35 -11.86 13.38
N GLU A 118 22.76 -13.11 13.64
CA GLU A 118 24.04 -13.68 13.20
C GLU A 118 24.20 -13.72 11.67
N ASP A 119 23.09 -13.86 10.93
CA ASP A 119 23.08 -14.05 9.47
C ASP A 119 23.41 -12.78 8.66
N LEU A 120 23.37 -11.61 9.29
CA LEU A 120 23.44 -10.32 8.60
C LEU A 120 24.86 -9.76 8.51
N GLY A 121 25.80 -10.28 9.32
CA GLY A 121 27.15 -9.74 9.46
C GLY A 121 28.03 -9.85 8.20
N GLY A 122 27.67 -10.74 7.26
CA GLY A 122 28.38 -10.98 6.00
C GLY A 122 27.67 -10.47 4.74
N LEU A 123 26.42 -9.99 4.87
CA LEU A 123 25.65 -9.46 3.75
C LEU A 123 26.05 -8.00 3.53
N GLN A 124 26.97 -7.77 2.61
CA GLN A 124 27.19 -6.44 2.08
C GLN A 124 26.02 -6.07 1.18
N PRO A 125 25.56 -4.80 1.18
CA PRO A 125 24.69 -4.33 0.12
C PRO A 125 25.42 -4.60 -1.18
N LYS A 126 25.00 -5.62 -1.93
CA LYS A 126 25.40 -5.72 -3.33
C LYS A 126 24.78 -4.48 -3.93
N PRO A 127 25.55 -3.48 -4.37
CA PRO A 127 24.94 -2.54 -5.27
C PRO A 127 24.43 -3.41 -6.42
N SER A 128 23.17 -3.27 -6.80
CA SER A 128 22.60 -3.85 -8.01
C SER A 128 23.27 -3.26 -9.28
N SER A 129 24.57 -2.97 -9.20
CA SER A 129 25.45 -2.36 -10.18
C SER A 129 26.52 -3.38 -10.62
N SER A 130 26.12 -4.23 -11.54
CA SER A 130 27.01 -4.49 -12.67
C SER A 130 26.19 -4.40 -13.93
N GLY A 131 26.14 -3.19 -14.49
CA GLY A 131 26.02 -3.03 -15.93
C GLY A 131 24.66 -2.57 -16.45
N VAL A 132 24.66 -1.32 -16.89
CA VAL A 132 23.90 -0.79 -18.03
C VAL A 132 22.46 -0.35 -17.73
N GLY A 133 22.29 0.98 -17.55
CA GLY A 133 21.10 1.66 -18.05
C GLY A 133 19.94 1.91 -17.09
N ARG A 134 20.18 2.37 -15.85
CA ARG A 134 19.12 3.01 -15.07
C ARG A 134 19.23 4.53 -15.14
N GLU A 135 18.62 5.11 -16.18
CA GLU A 135 18.28 6.54 -16.19
C GLU A 135 17.12 6.87 -15.22
N HIS A 136 16.54 5.86 -14.54
CA HIS A 136 15.39 6.01 -13.64
C HIS A 136 15.69 5.37 -12.28
N ALA A 137 15.58 6.18 -11.21
CA ALA A 137 15.72 5.76 -9.82
C ALA A 137 14.72 4.64 -9.43
N PRO A 138 15.01 3.78 -8.44
CA PRO A 138 14.08 2.74 -7.99
C PRO A 138 12.73 3.37 -7.64
N PHE A 139 11.68 2.88 -8.31
CA PHE A 139 10.40 3.58 -8.39
C PHE A 139 9.58 3.34 -7.12
N PHE A 140 9.56 2.11 -6.62
CA PHE A 140 8.79 1.73 -5.43
C PHE A 140 9.52 2.05 -4.12
N VAL A 141 10.86 1.90 -4.06
CA VAL A 141 11.65 2.41 -2.93
C VAL A 141 11.43 3.89 -2.71
N GLY A 142 11.39 4.66 -3.80
CA GLY A 142 11.17 6.11 -3.72
C GLY A 142 9.86 6.47 -3.03
N ASP A 143 8.81 5.67 -3.18
CA ASP A 143 7.55 5.87 -2.47
C ASP A 143 7.67 5.52 -0.98
N LEU A 144 8.31 4.39 -0.67
CA LEU A 144 8.56 3.99 0.72
C LEU A 144 9.41 5.02 1.47
N LEU A 145 10.39 5.64 0.81
CA LEU A 145 11.19 6.72 1.36
C LEU A 145 10.43 8.04 1.44
N ALA A 146 9.57 8.33 0.47
CA ALA A 146 8.71 9.52 0.49
C ALA A 146 7.72 9.47 1.67
N ASP A 147 7.17 8.30 1.98
CA ASP A 147 6.36 8.07 3.20
C ASP A 147 7.16 8.41 4.48
N LEU A 148 8.49 8.35 4.41
CA LEU A 148 9.41 8.72 5.48
C LEU A 148 9.90 10.18 5.43
N GLY A 149 9.53 10.94 4.40
CA GLY A 149 10.10 12.26 4.15
C GLY A 149 11.59 12.22 3.78
N LEU A 150 12.11 11.05 3.39
CA LEU A 150 13.48 10.88 2.92
C LEU A 150 13.54 11.15 1.41
N PRO A 151 14.61 11.80 0.92
CA PRO A 151 14.75 12.04 -0.51
C PRO A 151 15.14 10.73 -1.22
N LYS A 152 14.82 10.64 -2.53
CA LYS A 152 14.99 9.40 -3.32
C LYS A 152 16.45 8.96 -3.48
N ASP A 153 17.39 9.90 -3.33
CA ASP A 153 18.83 9.70 -3.35
C ASP A 153 19.40 9.19 -2.00
N ALA A 154 18.57 9.08 -0.96
CA ALA A 154 18.97 8.47 0.31
C ALA A 154 19.32 6.97 0.17
N TYR A 155 18.85 6.34 -0.92
CA TYR A 155 19.09 4.95 -1.30
C TYR A 155 19.98 4.85 -2.55
N PRO A 156 20.92 3.88 -2.63
CA PRO A 156 21.16 2.77 -1.71
C PRO A 156 21.82 3.18 -0.38
N PHE A 157 21.52 2.44 0.68
CA PHE A 157 22.19 2.62 1.96
C PHE A 157 23.61 2.05 1.93
N VAL A 158 24.57 2.78 2.49
CA VAL A 158 26.01 2.42 2.43
C VAL A 158 26.31 1.20 3.31
N SER A 159 25.59 1.09 4.41
CA SER A 159 25.69 -0.02 5.33
C SER A 159 24.35 -0.22 6.00
N PHE A 160 24.21 -1.34 6.70
CA PHE A 160 23.06 -1.53 7.55
C PHE A 160 22.89 -0.40 8.58
N VAL A 161 23.99 0.03 9.20
CA VAL A 161 23.96 1.09 10.22
C VAL A 161 23.48 2.40 9.60
N ASP A 162 23.87 2.66 8.34
CA ASP A 162 23.37 3.79 7.56
C ASP A 162 21.86 3.67 7.27
N ALA A 163 21.38 2.47 6.91
CA ALA A 163 19.95 2.20 6.70
C ALA A 163 19.14 2.48 7.98
N VAL A 164 19.59 1.97 9.12
CA VAL A 164 18.96 2.23 10.42
C VAL A 164 18.96 3.70 10.78
N LYS A 165 20.10 4.38 10.62
CA LYS A 165 20.22 5.81 10.91
C LYS A 165 19.24 6.63 10.06
N LYS A 166 19.19 6.35 8.76
CA LYS A 166 18.32 7.09 7.84
C LYS A 166 16.83 6.77 8.04
N ILE A 167 16.47 5.50 8.25
CA ILE A 167 15.07 5.09 8.37
C ILE A 167 14.48 5.46 9.73
N PHE A 168 15.17 5.13 10.82
CA PHE A 168 14.62 5.23 12.19
C PHE A 168 15.08 6.48 12.94
N LEU A 169 16.26 7.04 12.62
CA LEU A 169 16.83 8.17 13.39
C LEU A 169 16.72 9.53 12.69
N ALA A 170 16.58 9.59 11.37
CA ALA A 170 16.48 10.84 10.63
C ALA A 170 15.10 11.52 10.73
N GLY A 171 14.05 10.80 11.14
CA GLY A 171 12.68 11.28 11.25
C GLY A 171 12.41 12.11 12.51
N ARG A 172 13.05 13.28 12.64
CA ARG A 172 13.04 14.07 13.89
C ARG A 172 11.79 14.94 14.12
N ASP A 173 10.95 15.16 13.11
CA ASP A 173 9.87 16.17 13.13
C ASP A 173 8.45 15.64 12.85
N ARG A 174 8.16 14.37 13.18
CA ARG A 174 6.83 13.79 12.97
C ARG A 174 6.02 13.86 14.27
N GLY A 175 5.10 14.84 14.39
CA GLY A 175 4.22 14.97 15.56
C GLY A 175 3.32 13.74 15.81
N ALA A 176 2.71 13.63 17.01
CA ALA A 176 1.93 12.50 17.52
C ALA A 176 1.12 11.67 16.49
N ALA A 177 0.31 12.33 15.66
CA ALA A 177 -0.59 11.66 14.71
C ALA A 177 0.15 10.95 13.55
N SER A 178 1.42 11.30 13.33
CA SER A 178 2.29 10.70 12.31
C SER A 178 3.19 9.60 12.88
N ALA A 179 3.24 9.39 14.19
CA ALA A 179 4.13 8.41 14.82
C ALA A 179 3.72 6.96 14.50
N THR A 180 2.43 6.63 14.58
CA THR A 180 1.93 5.26 14.32
C THR A 180 1.94 4.90 12.83
N LYS A 181 1.62 5.85 11.94
CA LYS A 181 1.80 5.68 10.48
C LYS A 181 3.29 5.64 10.12
N GLY A 182 4.13 6.40 10.83
CA GLY A 182 5.58 6.45 10.65
C GLY A 182 6.22 5.09 10.90
N LEU A 183 5.92 4.46 12.03
CA LEU A 183 6.49 3.15 12.41
C LEU A 183 6.24 2.06 11.38
N ARG A 184 5.01 1.99 10.85
CA ARG A 184 4.66 1.00 9.81
C ARG A 184 5.41 1.29 8.50
N ALA A 185 5.58 2.55 8.12
CA ALA A 185 6.37 2.94 6.95
C ALA A 185 7.87 2.62 7.14
N GLU A 186 8.42 2.86 8.32
CA GLU A 186 9.83 2.60 8.66
C GLU A 186 10.13 1.11 8.58
N ARG A 187 9.28 0.27 9.19
CA ARG A 187 9.36 -1.19 9.12
C ARG A 187 9.28 -1.69 7.68
N ARG A 188 8.41 -1.12 6.83
CA ARG A 188 8.28 -1.49 5.41
C ARG A 188 9.50 -1.08 4.59
N ALA A 189 10.02 0.13 4.78
CA ALA A 189 11.23 0.60 4.10
C ALA A 189 12.46 -0.24 4.49
N PHE A 190 12.55 -0.59 5.77
CA PHE A 190 13.62 -1.44 6.26
C PHE A 190 13.49 -2.89 5.77
N LEU A 191 12.27 -3.43 5.73
CA LEU A 191 12.00 -4.73 5.13
C LEU A 191 12.37 -4.78 3.64
N TYR A 192 12.11 -3.71 2.89
CA TYR A 192 12.60 -3.59 1.52
C TYR A 192 14.12 -3.74 1.46
N TYR A 193 14.84 -3.02 2.32
CA TYR A 193 16.29 -3.10 2.38
C TYR A 193 16.79 -4.53 2.69
N LEU A 194 16.13 -5.25 3.62
CA LEU A 194 16.44 -6.65 3.91
C LEU A 194 16.28 -7.56 2.68
N PHE A 195 15.23 -7.36 1.88
CA PHE A 195 15.06 -8.11 0.63
C PHE A 195 16.13 -7.74 -0.41
N ASP A 196 16.50 -6.47 -0.52
CA ASP A 196 17.47 -6.03 -1.52
C ASP A 196 18.87 -6.56 -1.25
N ILE A 197 19.30 -6.59 0.01
CA ILE A 197 20.59 -7.19 0.42
C ILE A 197 20.60 -8.73 0.32
N GLY A 198 19.46 -9.36 0.02
CA GLY A 198 19.34 -10.80 -0.11
C GLY A 198 19.38 -11.53 1.24
N CYS A 199 18.80 -10.92 2.27
CA CYS A 199 18.64 -11.55 3.58
C CYS A 199 17.87 -12.87 3.46
N GLY A 200 18.24 -13.87 4.27
CA GLY A 200 17.57 -15.17 4.28
C GLY A 200 16.11 -15.06 4.72
N GLU A 201 15.25 -15.89 4.13
CA GLU A 201 13.80 -15.93 4.44
C GLU A 201 13.52 -16.12 5.94
N ALA A 202 14.36 -16.90 6.64
CA ALA A 202 14.22 -17.14 8.08
C ALA A 202 14.39 -15.86 8.90
N SER A 203 15.39 -15.04 8.57
CA SER A 203 15.66 -13.78 9.26
C SER A 203 14.57 -12.75 8.92
N VAL A 204 14.11 -12.69 7.67
CA VAL A 204 12.98 -11.84 7.26
C VAL A 204 11.69 -12.23 8.00
N GLN A 205 11.41 -13.52 8.13
CA GLN A 205 10.24 -13.99 8.87
C GLN A 205 10.35 -13.70 10.37
N ASN A 206 11.55 -13.84 10.95
CA ASN A 206 11.81 -13.46 12.34
C ASN A 206 11.52 -11.97 12.55
N PHE A 207 12.00 -11.10 11.66
CA PHE A 207 11.68 -9.68 11.66
C PHE A 207 10.16 -9.45 11.57
N ALA A 208 9.48 -10.09 10.63
CA ALA A 208 8.03 -9.93 10.45
C ALA A 208 7.24 -10.30 11.71
N VAL A 209 7.62 -11.40 12.37
CA VAL A 209 6.99 -11.85 13.64
C VAL A 209 7.27 -10.87 14.77
N GLN A 210 8.52 -10.44 14.93
CA GLN A 210 8.91 -9.54 16.01
C GLN A 210 8.24 -8.16 15.89
N PHE A 211 8.08 -7.65 14.68
CA PHE A 211 7.51 -6.32 14.41
C PHE A 211 6.03 -6.34 14.01
N ASN A 212 5.35 -7.49 14.19
CA ASN A 212 3.93 -7.69 13.90
C ASN A 212 3.53 -7.23 12.48
N LEU A 213 4.35 -7.53 11.47
CA LEU A 213 4.00 -7.29 10.08
C LEU A 213 3.17 -8.45 9.53
N ALA A 214 2.08 -8.14 8.83
CA ALA A 214 1.27 -9.19 8.23
C ALA A 214 2.04 -9.88 7.08
N SER A 215 1.80 -11.17 6.88
CA SER A 215 2.41 -11.93 5.77
C SER A 215 2.12 -11.29 4.41
N SER A 216 0.91 -10.75 4.23
CA SER A 216 0.51 -10.04 3.01
C SER A 216 1.28 -8.73 2.79
N GLU A 217 1.66 -8.02 3.85
CA GLU A 217 2.51 -6.83 3.76
C GLU A 217 3.94 -7.18 3.39
N CYS A 218 4.47 -8.26 3.96
CA CYS A 218 5.80 -8.74 3.65
C CYS A 218 5.91 -9.14 2.18
N ALA A 219 4.91 -9.88 1.70
CA ALA A 219 4.80 -10.27 0.30
C ALA A 219 4.61 -9.05 -0.63
N ALA A 220 3.88 -8.02 -0.23
CA ALA A 220 3.76 -6.77 -1.00
C ALA A 220 5.11 -6.03 -1.13
N VAL A 221 5.86 -5.89 -0.03
CA VAL A 221 7.19 -5.25 -0.05
C VAL A 221 8.20 -6.08 -0.86
N ARG A 222 8.14 -7.41 -0.76
CA ARG A 222 8.92 -8.32 -1.62
C ARG A 222 8.62 -8.10 -3.09
N ALA A 223 7.35 -8.02 -3.47
CA ALA A 223 6.95 -7.77 -4.85
C ALA A 223 7.49 -6.42 -5.36
N TYR A 224 7.48 -5.36 -4.53
CA TYR A 224 8.12 -4.09 -4.88
C TYR A 224 9.63 -4.22 -5.10
N CYS A 225 10.34 -4.94 -4.24
CA CYS A 225 11.78 -5.18 -4.40
C CYS A 225 12.09 -5.94 -5.70
N LEU A 226 11.28 -6.94 -6.04
CA LEU A 226 11.44 -7.72 -7.27
C LEU A 226 11.13 -6.89 -8.53
N LEU A 227 10.08 -6.05 -8.51
CA LEU A 227 9.77 -5.14 -9.61
C LEU A 227 10.86 -4.09 -9.82
N ASP A 228 11.40 -3.53 -8.74
CA ASP A 228 12.49 -2.55 -8.81
C ASP A 228 13.81 -3.16 -9.29
N ARG A 229 13.98 -4.49 -9.33
CA ARG A 229 15.16 -5.17 -9.94
C ARG A 229 15.10 -5.21 -11.47
N ARG A 230 13.90 -5.19 -12.06
CA ARG A 230 13.64 -5.16 -13.53
C ARG A 230 14.28 -6.29 -14.35
N ASP A 231 14.77 -7.35 -13.73
CA ASP A 231 15.17 -8.57 -14.42
C ASP A 231 13.95 -9.45 -14.73
N GLY A 232 13.97 -10.16 -15.86
CA GLY A 232 12.84 -10.97 -16.30
C GLY A 232 12.41 -12.00 -15.24
N SER A 233 13.36 -12.65 -14.57
CA SER A 233 13.12 -13.62 -13.50
C SER A 233 12.43 -13.02 -12.27
N SER A 234 12.91 -11.90 -11.75
CA SER A 234 12.28 -11.26 -10.58
C SER A 234 10.92 -10.68 -10.93
N VAL A 235 10.74 -10.16 -12.15
CA VAL A 235 9.42 -9.69 -12.61
C VAL A 235 8.44 -10.86 -12.70
N ASP A 236 8.86 -12.01 -13.21
CA ASP A 236 8.02 -13.22 -13.26
C ASP A 236 7.67 -13.72 -11.85
N GLU A 237 8.63 -13.72 -10.91
CA GLU A 237 8.37 -14.03 -9.49
C GLU A 237 7.41 -13.03 -8.84
N ALA A 238 7.58 -11.73 -9.10
CA ALA A 238 6.69 -10.70 -8.61
C ALA A 238 5.25 -10.92 -9.11
N CYS A 239 5.08 -11.28 -10.38
CA CYS A 239 3.77 -11.55 -10.97
C CYS A 239 3.03 -12.72 -10.32
N LEU A 240 3.74 -13.70 -9.73
CA LEU A 240 3.12 -14.78 -8.97
C LEU A 240 2.62 -14.33 -7.59
N ILE A 241 3.30 -13.36 -6.98
CA ILE A 241 2.99 -12.86 -5.63
C ILE A 241 1.85 -11.83 -5.69
N LEU A 242 1.89 -10.91 -6.66
CA LEU A 242 1.02 -9.73 -6.74
C LEU A 242 -0.50 -10.01 -6.65
N PRO A 243 -1.06 -11.07 -7.27
CA PRO A 243 -2.49 -11.38 -7.14
C PRO A 243 -2.94 -11.62 -5.69
N SER A 244 -2.11 -12.31 -4.89
CA SER A 244 -2.43 -12.63 -3.49
C SER A 244 -2.37 -11.41 -2.55
N VAL A 245 -1.63 -10.38 -2.95
CA VAL A 245 -1.41 -9.16 -2.16
C VAL A 245 -2.06 -7.93 -2.78
N ALA A 246 -2.99 -8.13 -3.72
CA ALA A 246 -3.63 -7.06 -4.47
C ALA A 246 -4.09 -5.93 -3.53
N ASN A 247 -4.78 -6.24 -2.43
CA ASN A 247 -5.30 -5.22 -1.50
C ASN A 247 -4.24 -4.42 -0.71
N HIS A 248 -2.96 -4.80 -0.77
CA HIS A 248 -1.87 -4.19 -0.01
C HIS A 248 -0.87 -3.42 -0.89
N ILE A 249 -1.12 -3.34 -2.20
CA ILE A 249 -0.25 -2.69 -3.17
C ILE A 249 -0.89 -1.42 -3.76
N ASN A 250 -0.05 -0.53 -4.28
CA ASN A 250 -0.49 0.59 -5.11
C ASN A 250 -0.81 0.08 -6.52
N HIS A 251 -2.03 -0.40 -6.71
CA HIS A 251 -2.48 -1.03 -7.96
C HIS A 251 -2.16 -0.19 -9.20
N THR A 252 -2.46 1.11 -9.18
CA THR A 252 -2.26 1.98 -10.33
C THR A 252 -0.80 2.01 -10.76
N LYS A 253 0.13 2.15 -9.81
CA LYS A 253 1.58 2.19 -10.10
C LYS A 253 2.12 0.83 -10.54
N VAL A 254 1.73 -0.24 -9.86
CA VAL A 254 2.17 -1.60 -10.21
C VAL A 254 1.70 -1.98 -11.61
N VAL A 255 0.44 -1.70 -11.93
CA VAL A 255 -0.13 -1.98 -13.25
C VAL A 255 0.55 -1.16 -14.34
N GLN A 256 0.80 0.15 -14.11
CA GLN A 256 1.57 0.99 -15.04
C GLN A 256 2.97 0.43 -15.31
N GLU A 257 3.68 0.01 -14.27
CA GLU A 257 5.03 -0.56 -14.42
C GLU A 257 4.99 -1.89 -15.19
N LEU A 258 4.03 -2.78 -14.90
CA LEU A 258 3.88 -4.04 -15.63
C LEU A 258 3.52 -3.83 -17.10
N ILE A 259 2.72 -2.82 -17.42
CA ILE A 259 2.43 -2.42 -18.80
C ILE A 259 3.72 -1.94 -19.48
N ALA A 260 4.51 -1.09 -18.82
CA ALA A 260 5.80 -0.60 -19.33
C ALA A 260 6.80 -1.75 -19.57
N LEU A 261 6.78 -2.79 -18.74
CA LEU A 261 7.58 -4.01 -18.88
C LEU A 261 7.01 -5.01 -19.91
N GLY A 262 5.89 -4.68 -20.57
CA GLY A 262 5.26 -5.52 -21.60
C GLY A 262 4.49 -6.73 -21.05
N ARG A 263 4.22 -6.79 -19.74
CA ARG A 263 3.51 -7.88 -19.05
C ARG A 263 2.03 -7.54 -18.87
N SER A 264 1.36 -7.16 -19.94
CA SER A 264 -0.04 -6.69 -19.93
C SER A 264 -1.04 -7.72 -19.38
N GLN A 265 -0.81 -9.02 -19.57
CA GLN A 265 -1.70 -10.06 -19.03
C GLN A 265 -1.64 -10.13 -17.50
N ASN A 266 -0.44 -10.11 -16.93
CA ASN A 266 -0.26 -10.13 -15.48
C ASN A 266 -0.80 -8.84 -14.84
N ALA A 267 -0.72 -7.72 -15.55
CA ALA A 267 -1.33 -6.46 -15.13
C ALA A 267 -2.87 -6.57 -15.05
N LEU A 268 -3.51 -7.26 -16.00
CA LEU A 268 -4.95 -7.56 -15.93
C LEU A 268 -5.29 -8.50 -14.79
N ASP A 269 -4.49 -9.53 -14.54
CA ASP A 269 -4.75 -10.49 -13.45
C ASP A 269 -4.75 -9.82 -12.06
N ILE A 270 -3.92 -8.79 -11.88
CA ILE A 270 -3.92 -7.95 -10.67
C ILE A 270 -5.18 -7.09 -10.58
N ILE A 271 -5.64 -6.52 -11.69
CA ILE A 271 -6.91 -5.78 -11.73
C ILE A 271 -8.06 -6.73 -11.36
N ARG A 272 -8.12 -7.92 -11.96
CA ARG A 272 -9.13 -8.95 -11.66
C ARG A 272 -9.15 -9.34 -10.18
N SER A 273 -7.97 -9.64 -9.62
CA SER A 273 -7.85 -10.09 -8.22
C SER A 273 -8.33 -9.05 -7.19
N ARG A 274 -8.31 -7.76 -7.54
CA ARG A 274 -8.89 -6.71 -6.73
C ARG A 274 -10.42 -6.63 -6.89
N LEU A 275 -10.90 -6.74 -8.13
CA LEU A 275 -12.32 -6.62 -8.47
C LEU A 275 -13.14 -7.81 -7.98
N ASP A 276 -12.55 -9.00 -7.89
CA ASP A 276 -13.18 -10.21 -7.31
C ASP A 276 -13.71 -9.99 -5.88
N ASN A 277 -13.21 -8.96 -5.17
CA ASN A 277 -13.71 -8.56 -3.85
C ASN A 277 -14.99 -7.70 -3.89
N GLY A 278 -15.66 -7.60 -5.05
CA GLY A 278 -16.88 -6.79 -5.23
C GLY A 278 -16.63 -5.29 -5.28
N SER A 279 -15.39 -4.87 -5.53
CA SER A 279 -15.04 -3.46 -5.70
C SER A 279 -15.18 -3.05 -7.16
N PHE A 280 -15.73 -1.86 -7.42
CA PHE A 280 -15.80 -1.31 -8.77
C PHE A 280 -14.43 -0.74 -9.19
N PRO A 281 -14.05 -0.86 -10.48
CA PRO A 281 -12.80 -0.31 -10.97
C PRO A 281 -12.81 1.21 -10.89
N THR A 282 -11.70 1.81 -10.46
CA THR A 282 -11.53 3.28 -10.57
C THR A 282 -11.32 3.70 -12.03
N LEU A 283 -11.54 4.98 -12.36
CA LEU A 283 -11.24 5.54 -13.69
C LEU A 283 -9.82 5.18 -14.16
N ALA A 284 -8.83 5.33 -13.28
CA ALA A 284 -7.45 5.01 -13.60
C ALA A 284 -7.27 3.51 -13.88
N GLU A 285 -7.90 2.63 -13.11
CA GLU A 285 -7.86 1.18 -13.33
C GLU A 285 -8.57 0.76 -14.60
N ALA A 286 -9.74 1.35 -14.88
CA ALA A 286 -10.45 1.12 -16.12
C ALA A 286 -9.56 1.56 -17.29
N MET A 287 -9.01 2.77 -17.27
CA MET A 287 -8.08 3.21 -18.32
C MET A 287 -6.89 2.25 -18.48
N LEU A 288 -6.29 1.80 -17.38
CA LEU A 288 -5.17 0.85 -17.42
C LEU A 288 -5.56 -0.53 -17.95
N SER A 289 -6.76 -1.03 -17.66
CA SER A 289 -7.25 -2.27 -18.26
C SER A 289 -7.44 -2.15 -19.77
N LEU A 290 -7.85 -0.97 -20.28
CA LEU A 290 -7.88 -0.67 -21.71
C LEU A 290 -6.48 -0.66 -22.34
N GLU A 291 -5.45 -0.25 -21.60
CA GLU A 291 -4.07 -0.31 -22.08
C GLU A 291 -3.55 -1.74 -22.21
N CYS A 292 -4.13 -2.67 -21.45
CA CYS A 292 -3.70 -4.05 -21.40
C CYS A 292 -4.24 -4.93 -22.54
N LYS A 293 -4.29 -4.47 -23.80
CA LYS A 293 -4.65 -5.26 -25.01
C LYS A 293 -5.95 -6.14 -24.95
N GLY A 294 -6.74 -6.10 -23.88
CA GLY A 294 -7.94 -6.90 -23.66
C GLY A 294 -9.16 -6.19 -24.23
N LEU A 295 -9.52 -6.50 -25.47
CA LEU A 295 -10.65 -5.83 -26.15
C LEU A 295 -11.98 -6.07 -25.43
N TYR A 296 -12.25 -7.30 -24.99
CA TYR A 296 -13.50 -7.66 -24.32
C TYR A 296 -13.55 -7.19 -22.86
N GLU A 297 -12.45 -7.27 -22.13
CA GLU A 297 -12.41 -6.85 -20.71
C GLU A 297 -12.48 -5.34 -20.57
N GLY A 298 -11.81 -4.61 -21.45
CA GLY A 298 -11.96 -3.16 -21.52
C GLY A 298 -13.40 -2.72 -21.73
N PHE A 299 -14.14 -3.44 -22.58
CA PHE A 299 -15.57 -3.22 -22.80
C PHE A 299 -16.40 -3.53 -21.55
N LEU A 300 -16.19 -4.68 -20.90
CA LEU A 300 -16.90 -5.02 -19.67
C LEU A 300 -16.67 -3.99 -18.56
N HIS A 301 -15.42 -3.55 -18.35
CA HIS A 301 -15.14 -2.50 -17.36
C HIS A 301 -15.81 -1.17 -17.68
N CYS A 302 -15.86 -0.77 -18.96
CA CYS A 302 -16.62 0.42 -19.36
C CYS A 302 -18.11 0.27 -19.03
N ARG A 303 -18.68 -0.92 -19.26
CA ARG A 303 -20.08 -1.21 -18.97
C ARG A 303 -20.38 -1.21 -17.48
N ASP A 304 -19.53 -1.85 -16.68
CA ASP A 304 -19.63 -1.84 -15.21
C ASP A 304 -19.58 -0.41 -14.66
N LEU A 305 -18.78 0.48 -15.26
CA LEU A 305 -18.76 1.90 -14.93
C LEU A 305 -20.08 2.62 -15.29
N PHE A 306 -20.70 2.29 -16.42
CA PHE A 306 -22.01 2.84 -16.79
C PHE A 306 -23.12 2.35 -15.87
N GLU A 307 -23.09 1.09 -15.46
CA GLU A 307 -24.05 0.51 -14.50
C GLU A 307 -23.88 1.14 -13.12
N ALA A 308 -22.64 1.27 -12.64
CA ALA A 308 -22.35 1.89 -11.35
C ALA A 308 -22.67 3.39 -11.32
N ALA A 309 -22.53 4.09 -12.45
CA ALA A 309 -22.82 5.52 -12.53
C ALA A 309 -24.32 5.83 -12.35
N GLY A 310 -25.22 4.91 -12.71
CA GLY A 310 -26.67 5.17 -12.66
C GLY A 310 -27.03 6.48 -13.36
N ASP A 311 -27.68 7.41 -12.66
CA ASP A 311 -28.01 8.76 -13.16
C ASP A 311 -27.06 9.87 -12.68
N ASP A 312 -25.96 9.53 -12.02
CA ASP A 312 -24.97 10.52 -11.61
C ASP A 312 -24.24 11.08 -12.85
N ALA A 313 -24.42 12.38 -13.09
CA ALA A 313 -23.84 13.06 -14.23
C ALA A 313 -22.30 13.09 -14.20
N ALA A 314 -21.67 13.06 -13.03
CA ALA A 314 -20.22 13.02 -12.92
C ALA A 314 -19.67 11.65 -13.31
N SER A 315 -20.21 10.58 -12.72
CA SER A 315 -19.82 9.19 -13.01
C SER A 315 -20.17 8.78 -14.44
N SER A 316 -21.29 9.28 -14.99
CA SER A 316 -21.66 9.03 -16.39
C SER A 316 -20.67 9.66 -17.37
N ARG A 317 -20.22 10.91 -17.13
CA ARG A 317 -19.16 11.54 -17.96
C ARG A 317 -17.85 10.77 -17.92
N ILE A 318 -17.53 10.15 -16.79
CA ILE A 318 -16.33 9.34 -16.62
C ILE A 318 -16.43 8.06 -17.46
N ALA A 319 -17.56 7.36 -17.38
CA ALA A 319 -17.82 6.19 -18.22
C ALA A 319 -17.75 6.54 -19.72
N GLU A 320 -18.34 7.67 -20.13
CA GLU A 320 -18.27 8.15 -21.51
C GLU A 320 -16.82 8.42 -21.99
N GLN A 321 -15.97 9.01 -21.14
CA GLN A 321 -14.57 9.26 -21.46
C GLN A 321 -13.78 7.95 -21.62
N CYS A 322 -13.99 6.98 -20.72
CA CYS A 322 -13.37 5.65 -20.82
C CYS A 322 -13.75 4.95 -22.14
N THR A 323 -15.04 4.88 -22.45
CA THR A 323 -15.52 4.20 -23.66
C THR A 323 -15.02 4.88 -24.92
N ARG A 324 -14.95 6.22 -24.95
CA ARG A 324 -14.40 6.95 -26.09
C ARG A 324 -12.92 6.64 -26.29
N ALA A 325 -12.12 6.73 -25.22
CA ALA A 325 -10.68 6.44 -25.29
C ALA A 325 -10.40 5.00 -25.73
N TRP A 326 -11.18 4.03 -25.25
CA TRP A 326 -11.09 2.64 -25.67
C TRP A 326 -11.44 2.47 -27.16
N CYS A 327 -12.54 3.05 -27.62
CA CYS A 327 -12.99 2.97 -29.01
C CYS A 327 -11.95 3.58 -29.97
N GLU A 328 -11.38 4.72 -29.59
CA GLU A 328 -10.34 5.41 -30.37
C GLU A 328 -9.03 4.61 -30.46
N ARG A 329 -8.73 3.78 -29.47
CA ARG A 329 -7.53 2.94 -29.42
C ARG A 329 -7.67 1.62 -30.19
N HIS A 330 -8.88 1.06 -30.24
CA HIS A 330 -9.18 -0.22 -30.89
C HIS A 330 -9.81 -0.09 -32.29
N GLN A 331 -9.64 1.04 -32.98
CA GLN A 331 -10.29 1.38 -34.26
C GLN A 331 -10.55 0.17 -35.17
N GLY A 332 -11.84 -0.08 -35.45
CA GLY A 332 -12.28 -0.98 -36.51
C GLY A 332 -12.73 -2.38 -36.09
N GLY A 333 -13.52 -2.99 -36.98
CA GLY A 333 -13.89 -4.42 -37.04
C GLY A 333 -14.55 -4.99 -35.78
N LYS A 334 -13.74 -5.41 -34.82
CA LYS A 334 -14.16 -6.16 -33.63
C LYS A 334 -14.88 -5.29 -32.60
N VAL A 335 -14.59 -3.99 -32.54
CA VAL A 335 -15.34 -3.05 -31.68
C VAL A 335 -16.82 -3.03 -32.08
N ASN A 336 -17.10 -3.01 -33.39
CA ASN A 336 -18.47 -2.97 -33.91
C ASN A 336 -19.25 -4.28 -33.71
N GLN A 337 -18.61 -5.32 -33.17
CA GLN A 337 -19.22 -6.60 -32.83
C GLN A 337 -19.61 -6.68 -31.34
N LEU A 338 -19.27 -5.66 -30.53
CA LEU A 338 -19.59 -5.63 -29.10
C LEU A 338 -20.99 -5.04 -28.85
N PRO A 339 -21.71 -5.50 -27.81
CA PRO A 339 -23.10 -5.12 -27.56
C PRO A 339 -23.19 -3.78 -26.79
N PHE A 340 -23.06 -2.66 -27.50
CA PHE A 340 -23.23 -1.34 -26.88
C PHE A 340 -24.70 -1.01 -26.58
N GLY A 341 -24.96 -0.48 -25.38
CA GLY A 341 -26.21 0.16 -25.01
C GLY A 341 -26.35 1.59 -25.58
N GLU A 342 -27.55 2.19 -25.49
CA GLU A 342 -27.82 3.51 -26.10
C GLU A 342 -26.92 4.64 -25.58
N ARG A 343 -26.55 4.58 -24.29
CA ARG A 343 -25.59 5.53 -23.68
C ARG A 343 -24.18 5.35 -24.21
N GLU A 344 -23.74 4.10 -24.37
CA GLU A 344 -22.40 3.77 -24.85
C GLU A 344 -22.25 4.08 -26.35
N GLU A 345 -23.32 3.89 -27.14
CA GLU A 345 -23.38 4.24 -28.56
C GLU A 345 -23.10 5.72 -28.84
N ALA A 346 -23.48 6.60 -27.90
CA ALA A 346 -23.19 8.03 -28.01
C ALA A 346 -21.68 8.33 -27.97
N CYS A 347 -20.89 7.42 -27.40
CA CYS A 347 -19.44 7.54 -27.23
C CYS A 347 -18.64 7.01 -28.42
N LEU A 348 -19.29 6.25 -29.33
CA LEU A 348 -18.63 5.70 -30.51
C LEU A 348 -18.13 6.81 -31.45
N PRO A 349 -16.92 6.70 -32.01
CA PRO A 349 -16.42 7.65 -32.99
C PRO A 349 -17.33 7.68 -34.22
N LYS A 350 -17.51 8.87 -34.82
CA LYS A 350 -18.46 9.10 -35.94
C LYS A 350 -18.29 8.11 -37.10
N SER A 351 -17.05 7.69 -37.37
CA SER A 351 -16.70 6.71 -38.41
C SER A 351 -17.17 5.28 -38.09
N GLY A 352 -17.17 4.86 -36.82
CA GLY A 352 -17.65 3.55 -36.38
C GLY A 352 -19.15 3.53 -36.03
N ARG A 353 -19.67 4.63 -35.49
CA ARG A 353 -21.07 4.78 -35.06
C ARG A 353 -22.07 4.57 -36.19
N ALA A 354 -21.80 5.14 -37.37
CA ALA A 354 -22.70 4.98 -38.52
C ALA A 354 -22.80 3.51 -38.97
N LEU A 355 -21.67 2.79 -38.97
CA LEU A 355 -21.61 1.38 -39.34
C LEU A 355 -22.31 0.50 -38.29
N TYR A 356 -22.04 0.76 -37.01
CA TYR A 356 -22.66 0.06 -35.88
C TYR A 356 -24.19 0.25 -35.85
N LEU A 357 -24.67 1.49 -35.96
CA LEU A 357 -26.11 1.78 -36.01
C LEU A 357 -26.78 1.16 -37.23
N ALA A 358 -26.10 1.10 -38.39
CA ALA A 358 -26.63 0.43 -39.58
C ALA A 358 -26.74 -1.09 -39.38
N MET A 359 -25.77 -1.72 -38.72
CA MET A 359 -25.83 -3.15 -38.38
C MET A 359 -26.93 -3.44 -37.36
N ARG A 360 -27.02 -2.65 -36.28
CA ARG A 360 -28.06 -2.78 -35.24
C ARG A 360 -29.47 -2.57 -35.81
N ARG A 361 -29.66 -1.57 -36.69
CA ARG A 361 -30.93 -1.34 -37.37
C ARG A 361 -31.34 -2.54 -38.22
N ARG A 362 -30.41 -3.09 -39.04
CA ARG A 362 -30.68 -4.28 -39.85
C ARG A 362 -31.01 -5.50 -39.01
N TYR A 363 -30.37 -5.65 -37.85
CA TYR A 363 -30.69 -6.71 -36.91
C TYR A 363 -32.11 -6.56 -36.34
N LYS A 364 -32.50 -5.36 -35.88
CA LYS A 364 -33.86 -5.10 -35.38
C LYS A 364 -34.93 -5.25 -36.47
N GLU A 365 -34.64 -4.83 -37.69
CA GLU A 365 -35.52 -5.02 -38.86
C GLU A 365 -35.69 -6.52 -39.19
N ALA A 366 -34.61 -7.31 -39.11
CA ALA A 366 -34.68 -8.76 -39.29
C ALA A 366 -35.44 -9.46 -38.16
N GLU A 367 -35.28 -9.02 -36.89
CA GLU A 367 -36.01 -9.56 -35.75
C GLU A 367 -37.51 -9.26 -35.83
N ALA A 368 -37.88 -8.04 -36.25
CA ALA A 368 -39.27 -7.66 -36.51
C ALA A 368 -39.86 -8.46 -37.68
N ALA A 369 -39.11 -8.60 -38.78
CA ALA A 369 -39.52 -9.41 -39.93
C ALA A 369 -39.69 -10.90 -39.56
N LEU A 370 -38.90 -11.43 -38.62
CA LEU A 370 -39.07 -12.80 -38.12
C LEU A 370 -40.36 -12.97 -37.31
N LYS A 371 -40.77 -11.96 -36.54
CA LYS A 371 -42.03 -11.98 -35.76
C LYS A 371 -43.26 -12.00 -36.67
N ASP A 372 -43.18 -11.40 -37.85
CA ASP A 372 -44.28 -11.30 -38.81
C ASP A 372 -44.23 -12.35 -39.94
N ALA A 373 -43.19 -13.22 -39.97
CA ALA A 373 -42.99 -14.18 -41.07
C ALA A 373 -43.78 -15.50 -40.90
N PRO A 374 -44.35 -16.05 -41.98
CA PRO A 374 -44.94 -17.40 -41.98
C PRO A 374 -43.88 -18.49 -41.73
N GLU A 375 -44.29 -19.64 -41.15
CA GLU A 375 -43.36 -20.66 -40.63
C GLU A 375 -42.32 -21.19 -41.65
N GLU A 376 -42.63 -21.20 -42.94
CA GLU A 376 -41.73 -21.69 -44.00
C GLU A 376 -40.51 -20.76 -44.23
N ASP A 377 -40.71 -19.44 -44.19
CA ASP A 377 -39.63 -18.44 -44.35
C ASP A 377 -38.88 -18.17 -43.03
N SER A 378 -39.51 -18.53 -41.90
CA SER A 378 -38.96 -18.37 -40.56
C SER A 378 -37.66 -19.18 -40.35
N SER A 379 -37.45 -20.30 -41.05
CA SER A 379 -36.25 -21.13 -40.88
C SER A 379 -34.98 -20.48 -41.47
N VAL A 380 -35.11 -19.78 -42.60
CA VAL A 380 -34.00 -19.08 -43.27
C VAL A 380 -33.69 -17.77 -42.55
N LEU A 381 -34.73 -17.03 -42.15
CA LEU A 381 -34.60 -15.84 -41.31
C LEU A 381 -34.01 -16.18 -39.93
N ARG A 382 -34.40 -17.30 -39.29
CA ARG A 382 -33.76 -17.79 -38.05
C ARG A 382 -32.30 -18.11 -38.26
N LYS A 383 -31.91 -18.81 -39.33
CA LYS A 383 -30.49 -19.09 -39.62
C LYS A 383 -29.67 -17.83 -39.86
N LEU A 384 -30.23 -16.86 -40.58
CA LEU A 384 -29.59 -15.56 -40.81
C LEU A 384 -29.48 -14.74 -39.53
N LEU A 385 -30.52 -14.75 -38.69
CA LEU A 385 -30.51 -14.13 -37.37
C LEU A 385 -29.60 -14.84 -36.39
N GLU A 386 -29.49 -16.16 -36.40
CA GLU A 386 -28.53 -16.93 -35.59
C GLU A 386 -27.09 -16.63 -36.03
N THR A 387 -26.84 -16.49 -37.35
CA THR A 387 -25.53 -16.11 -37.89
C THR A 387 -25.20 -14.65 -37.58
N ALA A 388 -26.20 -13.75 -37.59
CA ALA A 388 -26.04 -12.35 -37.22
C ALA A 388 -25.93 -12.16 -35.69
N ALA A 389 -26.65 -12.95 -34.90
CA ALA A 389 -26.60 -12.99 -33.44
C ALA A 389 -25.29 -13.62 -32.93
N ALA A 390 -24.68 -14.51 -33.72
CA ALA A 390 -23.32 -14.99 -33.50
C ALA A 390 -22.26 -13.87 -33.72
N VAL A 391 -22.63 -12.75 -34.35
CA VAL A 391 -21.77 -11.58 -34.61
C VAL A 391 -22.17 -10.35 -33.78
N LEU A 392 -23.41 -10.29 -33.27
CA LEU A 392 -23.95 -9.25 -32.39
C LEU A 392 -24.71 -9.93 -31.23
N PRO A 393 -24.26 -9.83 -29.96
CA PRO A 393 -24.91 -10.54 -28.88
C PRO A 393 -26.29 -9.95 -28.53
N ALA A 394 -27.16 -10.84 -28.06
CA ALA A 394 -28.52 -10.56 -27.62
C ALA A 394 -28.61 -9.42 -26.59
N GLU A 395 -29.65 -8.58 -26.70
CA GLU A 395 -30.04 -7.61 -25.67
C GLU A 395 -30.31 -8.39 -24.37
N THR A 396 -29.43 -8.22 -23.36
CA THR A 396 -29.68 -8.69 -22.00
C THR A 396 -30.74 -7.79 -21.38
N SER A 397 -31.97 -8.30 -21.32
CA SER A 397 -33.08 -7.78 -20.51
C SER A 397 -32.82 -7.91 -19.03
#